data_AF-A0AAV9EF06-F1
#
_entry.id   AF-A0AAV9EF06-F1
#
_cell.length_a   1.000
_cell.length_b   1.000
_cell.length_c   1.000
_cell.angle_alpha   90.00
_cell.angle_beta   90.00
_cell.angle_gamma   90.00
#
_symmetry.space_group_name_H-M   'P 1'
#
loop_
_entity.id
_entity.type
_entity.pdbx_description
1 polymer ?
#
loop_
_entity_poly.entity_id
_entity_poly.type
_entity_poly.pdbx_seq_one_letter_code
_entity_poly.pdbx_strand_id
1 'polypeptide(L)'
;MEKKMRARSNADIGCHCVAWFLRTLCRFGDGALRILESVLSSRDVRSLSEIRSVLRAFTRSESVSAFQEVSGRSAEQRLIVVEFFVRAFALIGDVKMRI
;
A
#
# COMPACT_ATOMS: atom_id res chain seq x y z
N MET A 1 -14.27 40.19 11.98
CA MET A 1 -13.46 39.72 10.83
C MET A 1 -12.98 38.26 10.99
N GLU A 2 -13.72 37.38 11.69
CA GLU A 2 -13.20 36.05 12.08
C GLU A 2 -13.77 34.85 11.27
N LYS A 3 -14.81 35.06 10.45
CA LYS A 3 -15.44 33.96 9.70
C LYS A 3 -14.73 33.59 8.38
N LYS A 4 -13.78 34.41 7.90
CA LYS A 4 -13.13 34.22 6.58
C LYS A 4 -11.81 33.42 6.63
N MET A 5 -11.24 33.20 7.83
CA MET A 5 -10.02 32.38 7.99
C MET A 5 -10.30 30.88 8.13
N ARG A 6 -11.52 30.48 8.52
CA ARG A 6 -11.87 29.05 8.67
C ARG A 6 -12.18 28.36 7.33
N ALA A 7 -12.59 29.10 6.31
CA ALA A 7 -12.91 28.55 4.99
C ALA A 7 -11.67 28.22 4.14
N ARG A 8 -10.55 28.94 4.32
CA ARG A 8 -9.29 28.65 3.61
C ARG A 8 -8.64 27.34 4.06
N SER A 9 -8.87 26.91 5.31
CA SER A 9 -8.32 25.67 5.84
C SER A 9 -9.05 24.42 5.33
N ASN A 10 -10.38 24.48 5.11
CA ASN A 10 -11.15 23.32 4.67
C ASN A 10 -10.91 22.92 3.21
N ALA A 11 -10.67 23.90 2.31
CA ALA A 11 -10.41 23.63 0.90
C ALA A 11 -9.05 22.96 0.67
N ASP A 12 -8.06 23.31 1.49
CA ASP A 12 -6.68 22.77 1.42
C ASP A 12 -6.62 21.32 1.93
N ILE A 13 -7.38 21.01 2.99
CA ILE A 13 -7.56 19.64 3.48
C ILE A 13 -8.23 18.75 2.43
N GLY A 14 -9.25 19.27 1.74
CA GLY A 14 -9.96 18.53 0.68
C GLY A 14 -9.05 18.11 -0.48
N CYS A 15 -8.24 19.05 -1.01
CA CYS A 15 -7.26 18.75 -2.06
C CYS A 15 -6.21 17.73 -1.60
N HIS A 16 -5.72 17.86 -0.37
CA HIS A 16 -4.75 16.93 0.18
C HIS A 16 -5.32 15.51 0.37
N CYS A 17 -6.59 15.39 0.77
CA CYS A 17 -7.28 14.10 0.90
C CYS A 17 -7.44 13.40 -0.45
N VAL A 18 -7.86 14.11 -1.50
CA VAL A 18 -8.04 13.53 -2.85
C VAL A 18 -6.71 13.12 -3.48
N ALA A 19 -5.69 13.98 -3.36
CA ALA A 19 -4.35 13.68 -3.87
C ALA A 19 -3.73 12.46 -3.16
N TRP A 20 -3.90 12.37 -1.84
CA TRP A 20 -3.46 11.22 -1.06
C TRP A 20 -4.22 9.95 -1.47
N PHE A 21 -5.53 10.05 -1.66
CA PHE A 21 -6.36 8.90 -2.05
C PHE A 21 -5.98 8.36 -3.43
N LEU A 22 -5.83 9.23 -4.45
CA LEU A 22 -5.39 8.82 -5.78
C LEU A 22 -3.98 8.20 -5.75
N ARG A 23 -3.05 8.80 -5.00
CA ARG A 23 -1.70 8.25 -4.82
C ARG A 23 -1.74 6.87 -4.16
N THR A 24 -2.56 6.71 -3.12
CA THR A 24 -2.70 5.46 -2.36
C THR A 24 -3.33 4.38 -3.22
N LEU A 25 -4.39 4.70 -3.98
CA LEU A 25 -5.00 3.74 -4.91
C LEU A 25 -4.05 3.32 -6.04
N CYS A 26 -3.24 4.24 -6.56
CA CYS A 26 -2.23 3.88 -7.56
C CYS A 26 -1.10 3.03 -6.96
N ARG A 27 -0.65 3.33 -5.73
CA ARG A 27 0.45 2.63 -5.06
C ARG A 27 0.04 1.26 -4.49
N PHE A 28 -1.18 1.17 -3.97
CA PHE A 28 -1.71 0.03 -3.22
C PHE A 28 -3.00 -0.51 -3.84
N GLY A 29 -3.07 -0.55 -5.16
CA GLY A 29 -4.23 -1.05 -5.91
C GLY A 29 -3.99 -2.40 -6.58
N ASP A 30 -5.06 -2.95 -7.16
CA ASP A 30 -5.03 -4.21 -7.92
C ASP A 30 -4.05 -4.19 -9.11
N GLY A 31 -3.75 -3.02 -9.67
CA GLY A 31 -2.73 -2.88 -10.71
C GLY A 31 -1.36 -3.33 -10.24
N ALA A 32 -0.94 -2.89 -9.05
CA ALA A 32 0.34 -3.28 -8.46
C ALA A 32 0.35 -4.78 -8.08
N LEU A 33 -0.77 -5.32 -7.58
CA LEU A 33 -0.89 -6.75 -7.30
C LEU A 33 -0.78 -7.61 -8.56
N ARG A 34 -1.39 -7.19 -9.68
CA ARG A 34 -1.28 -7.91 -10.97
C ARG A 34 0.15 -7.90 -11.52
N ILE A 35 0.88 -6.80 -11.35
CA ILE A 35 2.29 -6.73 -11.73
C ILE A 35 3.10 -7.70 -10.86
N LEU A 36 2.88 -7.68 -9.54
CA LEU A 36 3.52 -8.60 -8.61
C LEU A 36 3.25 -10.07 -8.97
N GLU A 37 2.00 -10.42 -9.24
CA GLU A 37 1.59 -11.75 -9.68
C GLU A 37 2.26 -12.16 -11.01
N SER A 38 2.35 -11.24 -11.97
CA SER A 38 3.00 -11.48 -13.26
C SER A 38 4.50 -11.76 -13.10
N VAL A 39 5.19 -11.00 -12.25
CA VAL A 39 6.61 -11.23 -11.92
C VAL A 39 6.78 -12.59 -11.25
N LEU A 40 5.89 -12.93 -10.32
CA LEU A 40 5.94 -14.19 -9.57
C LEU A 40 5.53 -15.42 -10.40
N SER A 41 4.83 -15.22 -11.52
CA SER A 41 4.44 -16.27 -12.47
C SER A 41 5.49 -16.56 -13.54
N SER A 42 6.65 -15.87 -13.49
CA SER A 42 7.77 -16.10 -14.40
C SER A 42 8.35 -17.52 -14.25
N ARG A 43 8.69 -18.16 -15.37
CA ARG A 43 9.07 -19.59 -15.44
C ARG A 43 10.47 -19.91 -14.93
N ASP A 44 11.33 -18.92 -14.70
CA ASP A 44 12.68 -19.17 -14.21
C ASP A 44 12.69 -19.32 -12.68
N VAL A 45 12.77 -20.57 -12.23
CA VAL A 45 12.65 -20.95 -10.82
C VAL A 45 13.81 -20.46 -9.97
N ARG A 46 15.04 -20.37 -10.52
CA ARG A 46 16.22 -19.97 -9.75
C ARG A 46 16.17 -18.47 -9.47
N SER A 47 15.88 -17.66 -10.48
CA SER A 47 15.64 -16.22 -10.30
C SER A 47 14.38 -15.94 -9.48
N LEU A 48 13.34 -16.79 -9.57
CA LEU A 48 12.11 -16.59 -8.81
C LEU A 48 12.30 -16.66 -7.28
N SER A 49 13.16 -17.56 -6.77
CA SER A 49 13.43 -17.62 -5.33
C SER A 49 14.14 -16.38 -4.79
N GLU A 50 15.10 -15.85 -5.55
CA GLU A 50 15.82 -14.62 -5.22
C GLU A 50 14.88 -13.42 -5.29
N ILE A 51 14.07 -13.34 -6.36
CA ILE A 51 13.02 -12.34 -6.53
C ILE A 51 12.03 -12.37 -5.35
N ARG A 52 11.57 -13.55 -4.92
CA ARG A 52 10.68 -13.67 -3.75
C ARG A 52 11.35 -13.20 -2.46
N SER A 53 12.63 -13.47 -2.26
CA SER A 53 13.39 -12.99 -1.09
C SER A 53 13.48 -11.47 -1.08
N VAL A 54 13.84 -10.86 -2.22
CA VAL A 54 13.92 -9.40 -2.39
C VAL A 54 12.55 -8.76 -2.18
N LEU A 55 11.51 -9.27 -2.83
CA LEU A 55 10.14 -8.78 -2.68
C LEU A 55 9.66 -8.91 -1.25
N ARG A 56 9.96 -10.02 -0.56
CA ARG A 56 9.62 -10.17 0.86
C ARG A 56 10.26 -9.09 1.73
N ALA A 57 11.57 -8.86 1.57
CA ALA A 57 12.28 -7.83 2.34
C ALA A 57 11.72 -6.43 2.05
N PHE A 58 11.50 -6.14 0.76
CA PHE A 58 10.92 -4.88 0.30
C PHE A 58 9.51 -4.66 0.85
N THR A 59 8.58 -5.60 0.65
CA THR A 59 7.19 -5.49 1.10
C THR A 59 7.10 -5.37 2.62
N ARG A 60 7.97 -6.05 3.39
CA ARG A 60 8.04 -5.86 4.85
C ARG A 60 8.47 -4.44 5.22
N SER A 61 9.55 -3.94 4.63
CA SER A 61 10.03 -2.57 4.87
C SER A 61 8.96 -1.53 4.51
N GLU A 62 8.39 -1.64 3.32
CA GLU A 62 7.36 -0.73 2.83
C GLU A 62 6.08 -0.78 3.68
N SER A 63 5.70 -1.96 4.19
CA SER A 63 4.51 -2.09 5.04
C SER A 63 4.63 -1.27 6.33
N VAL A 64 5.81 -1.27 6.95
CA VAL A 64 6.07 -0.48 8.17
C VAL A 64 5.94 1.01 7.88
N SER A 65 6.62 1.48 6.83
CA SER A 65 6.56 2.88 6.39
C SER A 65 5.12 3.30 6.03
N ALA A 66 4.40 2.45 5.31
CA ALA A 66 3.02 2.72 4.90
C ALA A 66 2.07 2.78 6.09
N PHE A 67 2.17 1.86 7.06
CA PHE A 67 1.34 1.87 8.26
C PHE A 67 1.59 3.08 9.16
N GLN A 68 2.84 3.55 9.23
CA GLN A 68 3.15 4.81 9.90
C GLN A 68 2.51 6.00 9.17
N GLU A 69 2.61 6.06 7.83
CA GLU A 69 2.02 7.11 7.00
C GLU A 69 0.48 7.18 7.15
N VAL A 70 -0.19 6.04 7.30
CA VAL A 70 -1.66 5.97 7.40
C VAL A 70 -2.20 6.00 8.82
N SER A 71 -1.36 6.02 9.85
CA SER A 71 -1.78 6.00 11.26
C SER A 71 -2.73 7.16 11.63
N GLY A 72 -2.52 8.35 11.03
CA GLY A 72 -3.38 9.53 11.21
C GLY A 72 -4.53 9.67 10.21
N ARG A 73 -4.82 8.63 9.40
CA ARG A 73 -5.83 8.64 8.33
C ARG A 73 -7.13 7.95 8.77
N SER A 74 -8.18 8.05 7.97
CA SER A 74 -9.48 7.43 8.29
C SER A 74 -9.39 5.89 8.35
N ALA A 75 -10.39 5.23 8.94
CA ALA A 75 -10.40 3.77 9.01
C ALA A 75 -10.44 3.13 7.62
N GLU A 76 -11.22 3.69 6.70
CA GLU A 76 -11.36 3.23 5.32
C GLU A 76 -10.02 3.31 4.58
N GLN A 77 -9.31 4.43 4.76
CA GLN A 77 -7.99 4.64 4.16
C GLN A 77 -6.94 3.68 4.69
N ARG A 78 -6.97 3.39 6.00
CA ARG A 78 -6.10 2.39 6.62
C ARG A 78 -6.40 0.98 6.11
N LEU A 79 -7.69 0.65 5.96
CA LEU A 79 -8.11 -0.67 5.46
C LEU A 79 -7.62 -0.95 4.05
N ILE A 80 -7.66 0.04 3.14
CA ILE A 80 -7.12 -0.12 1.77
C ILE A 80 -5.64 -0.54 1.79
N VAL A 81 -4.83 0.12 2.63
CA VAL A 81 -3.40 -0.19 2.74
C VAL A 81 -3.19 -1.58 3.36
N VAL A 82 -3.92 -1.91 4.42
CA VAL A 82 -3.84 -3.23 5.06
C VAL A 82 -4.25 -4.34 4.08
N GLU A 83 -5.36 -4.17 3.37
CA GLU A 83 -5.85 -5.14 2.39
C GLU A 83 -4.80 -5.41 1.30
N PHE A 84 -4.20 -4.36 0.75
CA PHE A 84 -3.14 -4.49 -0.24
C PHE A 84 -1.96 -5.31 0.30
N PHE A 85 -1.44 -4.97 1.48
CA PHE A 85 -0.28 -5.68 2.04
C PHE A 85 -0.60 -7.13 2.38
N VAL A 86 -1.78 -7.43 2.92
CA VAL A 86 -2.22 -8.81 3.16
C VAL A 86 -2.20 -9.62 1.86
N ARG A 87 -2.75 -9.07 0.78
CA ARG A 87 -2.76 -9.72 -0.54
C ARG A 87 -1.37 -9.86 -1.13
N ALA A 88 -0.52 -8.84 -1.01
CA ALA A 88 0.88 -8.89 -1.45
C ALA A 88 1.70 -9.96 -0.70
N PHE A 89 1.57 -10.03 0.63
CA PHE A 89 2.24 -11.06 1.44
C PHE A 89 1.76 -12.47 1.09
N ALA A 90 0.47 -12.64 0.81
CA ALA A 90 -0.10 -13.90 0.33
C ALA A 90 0.52 -14.32 -1.02
N LEU A 91 0.58 -13.40 -2.00
CA LEU A 91 1.17 -13.65 -3.31
C LEU A 91 2.66 -14.03 -3.22
N ILE A 92 3.44 -13.32 -2.41
CA ILE A 92 4.87 -13.61 -2.20
C ILE A 92 5.07 -14.95 -1.48
N GLY A 93 4.04 -15.48 -0.81
CA GLY A 93 4.10 -16.64 0.08
C GLY A 93 4.93 -16.36 1.33
N ASP A 94 4.79 -15.15 1.88
CA ASP A 94 5.34 -14.78 3.18
C ASP A 94 4.36 -15.05 4.34
N VAL A 95 3.28 -15.78 4.06
CA VAL A 95 2.38 -16.29 5.10
C VAL A 95 2.91 -17.65 5.53
N LYS A 96 3.74 -17.67 6.58
CA LYS A 96 3.93 -18.89 7.37
C LYS A 96 2.63 -19.15 8.12
N MET A 97 1.66 -19.77 7.47
CA MET A 97 0.52 -20.35 8.18
C MET A 97 1.03 -21.63 8.87
N ARG A 98 1.58 -21.47 10.08
CA ARG A 98 1.84 -22.58 10.98
C ARG A 98 0.62 -22.63 11.91
N ILE A 99 -0.39 -23.41 11.51
CA ILE A 99 -1.45 -23.88 12.38
C ILE A 99 -0.90 -25.06 13.17
#